data_AF-A0A914QAN6-F1
#
_entry.id   AF-A0A914QAN6-F1
#
_cell.length_a   1.000
_cell.length_b   1.000
_cell.length_c   1.000
_cell.angle_alpha   90.00
_cell.angle_beta   90.00
_cell.angle_gamma   90.00
#
_symmetry.space_group_name_H-M   'P 1'
#
loop_
_entity.id
_entity.type
_entity.pdbx_description
1 polymer ?
#
loop_
_entity_poly.entity_id
_entity_poly.type
_entity_poly.pdbx_seq_one_letter_code
_entity_poly.pdbx_strand_id
1 'polypeptide(L)'
;MKLILFGIFCILSLIEADIIDTRTIEVSDMIQCCSKTIIMEFCEAPKKAKIELWDYFKVFPDTLLHSMETENVTKYSFKWSDEKIFDVKPILKIHVECKDGTIFDEKYDYTETKPTMISQNVKVLNS
;
A
#
# COMPACT_ATOMS: atom_id res chain seq x y z
N MET A 1 -25.04 -47.32 48.57
CA MET A 1 -24.87 -47.57 47.12
C MET A 1 -25.53 -46.40 46.38
N LYS A 2 -24.73 -45.48 45.83
CA LYS A 2 -25.21 -44.26 45.15
C LYS A 2 -24.63 -44.28 43.73
N LEU A 3 -25.48 -44.46 42.74
CA LEU A 3 -25.24 -43.99 41.37
C LEU A 3 -25.72 -42.53 41.30
N ILE A 4 -24.97 -41.68 40.62
CA ILE A 4 -25.40 -40.94 39.41
C ILE A 4 -24.14 -40.27 38.84
N LEU A 5 -23.91 -40.56 37.56
CA LEU A 5 -22.86 -40.05 36.67
C LEU A 5 -23.36 -38.77 35.97
N PHE A 6 -22.42 -38.01 35.39
CA PHE A 6 -22.55 -36.92 34.40
C PHE A 6 -22.67 -35.47 34.87
N GLY A 7 -21.83 -34.63 34.23
CA GLY A 7 -21.92 -33.17 34.20
C GLY A 7 -20.62 -32.50 34.66
N ILE A 8 -19.47 -32.82 34.07
CA ILE A 8 -18.81 -31.93 33.08
C ILE A 8 -19.60 -30.62 32.87
N PHE A 9 -19.26 -29.60 33.63
CA PHE A 9 -19.39 -28.21 33.19
C PHE A 9 -18.04 -27.55 33.47
N CYS A 10 -17.08 -27.83 32.59
CA CYS A 10 -15.98 -26.91 32.37
C CYS A 10 -16.62 -25.59 31.95
N ILE A 11 -16.74 -24.66 32.88
CA ILE A 11 -16.96 -23.25 32.57
C ILE A 11 -15.60 -22.73 32.06
N LEU A 12 -15.12 -23.28 30.94
CA LEU A 12 -14.28 -22.52 30.04
C LEU A 12 -15.24 -21.58 29.34
N SER A 13 -15.47 -20.42 29.94
CA SER A 13 -15.90 -19.27 29.18
C SER A 13 -14.85 -19.09 28.10
N LEU A 14 -15.19 -19.48 26.87
CA LEU A 14 -14.43 -19.10 25.69
C LEU A 14 -14.30 -17.58 25.74
N ILE A 15 -13.10 -17.11 26.05
CA ILE A 15 -12.67 -15.81 25.54
C ILE A 15 -12.48 -16.10 24.05
N GLU A 16 -13.52 -15.89 23.26
CA GLU A 16 -13.35 -15.63 21.84
C GLU A 16 -12.53 -14.33 21.79
N ALA A 17 -11.22 -14.48 21.83
CA ALA A 17 -10.34 -13.42 21.39
C ALA A 17 -10.65 -13.28 19.91
N ASP A 18 -11.50 -12.29 19.58
CA ASP A 18 -11.63 -11.82 18.22
C ASP A 18 -10.21 -11.51 17.74
N ILE A 19 -9.68 -12.39 16.89
CA ILE A 19 -8.43 -12.13 16.19
C ILE A 19 -8.78 -11.04 15.19
N ILE A 20 -8.67 -9.79 15.62
CA ILE A 20 -8.70 -8.63 14.73
C ILE A 20 -7.42 -8.76 13.89
N ASP A 21 -7.54 -9.34 12.70
CA ASP A 21 -6.45 -9.37 11.72
C ASP A 21 -6.28 -7.96 11.16
N THR A 22 -5.57 -7.12 11.90
CA THR A 22 -5.28 -5.75 11.46
C THR A 22 -4.24 -5.80 10.35
N ARG A 23 -4.66 -5.60 9.11
CA ARG A 23 -3.73 -5.49 7.98
C ARG A 23 -3.17 -4.08 7.94
N THR A 24 -1.85 -3.98 7.88
CA THR A 24 -1.13 -2.72 7.75
C THR A 24 -0.35 -2.72 6.43
N ILE A 25 -0.53 -1.66 5.65
CA ILE A 25 0.21 -1.36 4.43
C ILE A 25 1.08 -0.14 4.72
N GLU A 26 2.39 -0.32 4.62
CA GLU A 26 3.37 0.76 4.70
C GLU A 26 4.03 0.90 3.34
N VAL A 27 3.97 2.10 2.77
CA VAL A 27 4.62 2.45 1.50
C VAL A 27 5.60 3.57 1.79
N SER A 28 6.84 3.40 1.32
CA SER A 28 7.86 4.43 1.39
C SER A 28 8.79 4.28 0.20
N ASP A 29 8.99 5.36 -0.55
CA ASP A 29 9.88 5.35 -1.71
C ASP A 29 10.35 6.77 -2.08
N MET A 30 11.26 6.85 -3.04
CA MET A 30 11.76 8.05 -3.68
C MET A 30 11.15 8.26 -5.06
N ILE A 31 10.73 9.49 -5.35
CA ILE A 31 10.27 9.92 -6.67
C ILE A 31 11.26 10.97 -7.18
N GLN A 32 11.80 10.75 -8.38
CA GLN A 32 12.71 11.68 -9.03
C GLN A 32 12.42 11.73 -10.53
N CYS A 33 12.57 12.92 -11.09
CA CYS A 33 12.55 13.15 -12.53
C CYS A 33 14.00 13.07 -13.01
N CYS A 34 14.35 11.99 -13.70
CA CYS A 34 15.69 11.78 -14.21
C CYS A 34 15.74 11.97 -15.71
N SER A 35 16.66 12.82 -16.17
CA SER A 35 17.00 13.00 -17.58
C SER A 35 18.39 12.43 -17.84
N LYS A 36 18.50 11.63 -18.89
CA LYS A 36 19.74 10.97 -19.25
C LYS A 36 20.31 11.59 -20.52
N THR A 37 21.55 12.04 -20.43
CA THR A 37 22.37 12.44 -21.57
C THR A 37 23.41 11.35 -21.85
N ILE A 38 24.09 11.39 -23.00
CA ILE A 38 25.11 10.42 -23.43
C ILE A 38 26.19 10.18 -22.37
N ILE A 39 26.54 11.21 -21.59
CA ILE A 39 27.66 11.19 -20.63
C ILE A 39 27.24 11.28 -19.16
N MET A 40 26.00 11.68 -18.85
CA MET A 40 25.55 11.95 -17.48
C MET A 40 24.05 11.74 -17.30
N GLU A 41 23.65 11.34 -16.10
CA GLU A 41 22.26 11.26 -15.64
C GLU A 41 22.04 12.36 -14.59
N PHE A 42 21.01 13.18 -14.79
CA PHE A 42 20.63 14.25 -13.87
C PHE A 42 19.23 13.97 -13.33
N CYS A 43 19.09 13.90 -12.01
CA CYS A 43 17.82 13.67 -11.35
C CYS A 43 17.46 14.86 -10.47
N GLU A 44 16.20 15.29 -10.53
CA GLU A 44 15.67 16.34 -9.68
C GLU A 44 14.35 15.95 -9.02
N ALA A 45 13.95 16.74 -8.03
CA ALA A 45 12.63 16.61 -7.43
C ALA A 45 11.54 16.93 -8.47
N PRO A 46 10.44 16.15 -8.51
CA PRO A 46 9.31 16.49 -9.34
C PRO A 46 8.71 17.83 -8.91
N LYS A 47 8.05 18.51 -9.85
CA LYS A 47 7.27 19.71 -9.54
C LYS A 47 6.09 19.33 -8.63
N LYS A 48 5.37 18.28 -9.03
CA LYS A 48 4.24 17.72 -8.28
C LYS A 48 4.23 16.20 -8.39
N ALA A 49 3.81 15.52 -7.33
CA ALA A 49 3.45 14.12 -7.37
C ALA A 49 2.15 13.88 -6.61
N LYS A 50 1.30 12.98 -7.12
CA LYS A 50 0.10 12.49 -6.47
C LYS A 50 0.21 10.97 -6.34
N ILE A 51 0.09 10.48 -5.13
CA ILE A 51 0.23 9.08 -4.77
C ILE A 51 -1.09 8.63 -4.17
N GLU A 52 -1.70 7.59 -4.73
CA GLU A 52 -2.99 7.08 -4.31
C GLU A 52 -2.91 5.57 -4.06
N LEU A 53 -3.41 5.14 -2.91
CA LEU A 53 -3.64 3.72 -2.61
C LEU A 53 -5.11 3.42 -2.84
N TRP A 54 -5.38 2.41 -3.65
CA TRP A 54 -6.71 1.95 -4.01
C TRP A 54 -6.91 0.50 -3.60
N ASP A 55 -8.14 0.15 -3.26
CA ASP A 55 -8.60 -1.22 -3.13
C ASP A 55 -9.31 -1.62 -4.42
N TYR A 56 -8.75 -2.58 -5.13
CA TYR A 56 -9.28 -3.05 -6.40
C TYR A 56 -10.12 -4.31 -6.24
N PHE A 57 -11.40 -4.19 -6.51
CA PHE A 57 -12.28 -5.34 -6.60
C PHE A 57 -12.73 -5.57 -8.04
N LYS A 58 -12.51 -6.78 -8.57
CA LYS A 58 -12.88 -7.13 -9.96
C LYS A 58 -14.36 -6.88 -10.30
N VAL A 59 -15.24 -6.88 -9.30
CA VAL A 59 -16.71 -6.82 -9.44
C VAL A 59 -17.34 -5.57 -8.81
N PHE A 60 -16.56 -4.74 -8.12
CA PHE A 60 -17.04 -3.50 -7.49
C PHE A 60 -16.18 -2.33 -7.96
N PRO A 61 -16.70 -1.10 -7.93
CA PRO A 61 -15.88 0.08 -8.18
C PRO A 61 -14.67 0.13 -7.24
N ASP A 62 -13.51 0.50 -7.77
CA ASP A 62 -12.30 0.70 -6.97
C ASP A 62 -12.56 1.72 -5.86
N THR A 63 -12.08 1.41 -4.66
CA THR A 63 -12.24 2.30 -3.50
C THR A 63 -10.92 2.98 -3.19
N LEU A 64 -10.91 4.31 -3.12
CA LEU A 64 -9.74 5.05 -2.68
C LEU A 64 -9.53 4.82 -1.18
N LEU A 65 -8.38 4.28 -0.81
CA LEU A 65 -8.00 4.01 0.58
C LEU A 65 -7.19 5.16 1.17
N HIS A 66 -6.26 5.71 0.40
CA HIS A 66 -5.39 6.81 0.81
C HIS A 66 -4.96 7.65 -0.39
N SER A 67 -4.72 8.93 -0.18
CA SER A 67 -4.16 9.83 -1.18
C SER A 67 -3.21 10.82 -0.52
N MET A 68 -2.09 11.08 -1.18
CA MET A 68 -1.10 12.07 -0.79
C MET A 68 -0.70 12.87 -2.03
N GLU A 69 -0.55 14.18 -1.86
CA GLU A 69 0.08 15.04 -2.86
C GLU A 69 1.35 15.63 -2.26
N THR A 70 2.41 15.67 -3.05
CA THR A 70 3.68 16.28 -2.67
C THR A 70 4.13 17.24 -3.76
N GLU A 71 4.76 18.34 -3.38
CA GLU A 71 5.33 19.32 -4.30
C GLU A 71 6.79 19.51 -3.98
N ASN A 72 7.67 19.41 -4.98
CA ASN A 72 9.12 19.56 -4.80
C ASN A 72 9.73 18.59 -3.76
N VAL A 73 9.09 17.44 -3.49
CA VAL A 73 9.59 16.42 -2.55
C VAL A 73 10.01 15.17 -3.30
N THR A 74 11.16 14.62 -2.92
CA THR A 74 11.72 13.40 -3.54
C THR A 74 11.38 12.12 -2.80
N LYS A 75 10.71 12.20 -1.64
CA LYS A 75 10.38 11.07 -0.77
C LYS A 75 8.93 11.15 -0.33
N TYR A 76 8.26 10.02 -0.30
CA TYR A 76 6.95 9.89 0.29
C TYR A 76 6.92 8.67 1.20
N SER A 77 6.12 8.75 2.26
CA SER A 77 5.81 7.60 3.10
C SER A 77 4.42 7.75 3.67
N PHE A 78 3.64 6.68 3.64
CA PHE A 78 2.37 6.61 4.33
C PHE A 78 2.12 5.20 4.86
N LYS A 79 1.33 5.14 5.92
CA LYS A 79 0.85 3.93 6.55
C LYS A 79 -0.66 3.93 6.50
N TRP A 80 -1.23 2.86 5.99
CA TRP A 80 -2.66 2.62 5.98
C TRP A 80 -2.95 1.31 6.71
N SER A 81 -3.99 1.30 7.52
CA SER A 81 -4.44 0.10 8.22
C SER A 81 -5.95 0.05 8.20
N ASP A 82 -6.49 -1.16 8.06
CA ASP A 82 -7.91 -1.41 8.22
C ASP A 82 -8.12 -2.62 9.12
N GLU A 83 -9.17 -2.54 9.91
CA GLU A 83 -9.62 -3.59 10.82
C GLU A 83 -10.65 -4.51 10.14
N LYS A 84 -11.01 -4.22 8.88
CA LYS A 84 -11.98 -5.01 8.13
C LYS A 84 -11.43 -6.35 7.65
N ILE A 85 -12.30 -7.36 7.80
CA ILE A 85 -12.07 -8.80 7.58
C ILE A 85 -11.86 -9.18 6.09
N PHE A 86 -12.11 -8.26 5.15
CA PHE A 86 -12.10 -8.58 3.72
C PHE A 86 -10.70 -8.49 3.10
N ASP A 87 -10.43 -9.33 2.09
CA ASP A 87 -9.19 -9.31 1.33
C ASP A 87 -9.08 -8.02 0.50
N VAL A 88 -8.41 -7.02 1.08
CA VAL A 88 -7.95 -5.81 0.40
C VAL A 88 -7.01 -6.21 -0.73
N LYS A 89 -7.22 -5.65 -1.91
CA LYS A 89 -6.38 -5.83 -3.10
C LYS A 89 -5.70 -4.51 -3.45
N PRO A 90 -4.56 -4.20 -2.79
CA PRO A 90 -3.98 -2.89 -2.87
C PRO A 90 -3.33 -2.61 -4.23
N ILE A 91 -3.70 -1.47 -4.79
CA ILE A 91 -3.11 -0.90 -5.99
C ILE A 91 -2.57 0.49 -5.66
N LEU A 92 -1.29 0.72 -5.93
CA LEU A 92 -0.67 2.03 -5.82
C LEU A 92 -0.67 2.70 -7.20
N LYS A 93 -1.19 3.93 -7.28
CA LYS A 93 -1.11 4.78 -8.46
C LYS A 93 -0.24 5.98 -8.13
N ILE A 94 0.73 6.27 -8.97
CA ILE A 94 1.65 7.39 -8.81
C ILE A 94 1.58 8.25 -10.07
N HIS A 95 1.14 9.48 -9.93
CA HIS A 95 1.15 10.50 -10.98
C HIS A 95 2.23 11.53 -10.65
N VAL A 96 3.13 11.81 -11.57
CA VAL A 96 4.28 12.70 -11.37
C VAL A 96 4.33 13.73 -12.49
N GLU A 97 4.44 15.00 -12.13
CA GLU A 97 4.72 16.11 -13.04
C GLU A 97 6.14 16.64 -12.75
N CYS A 98 7.01 16.58 -13.74
CA CYS A 98 8.38 17.09 -13.69
C CYS A 98 8.43 18.58 -14.02
N LYS A 99 9.52 19.26 -13.66
CA LYS A 99 9.65 20.72 -13.88
C LYS A 99 9.77 21.09 -15.35
N ASP A 100 10.28 20.18 -16.17
CA ASP A 100 10.32 20.30 -17.62
C ASP A 100 8.94 20.11 -18.29
N GLY A 101 7.91 19.79 -17.51
CA GLY A 101 6.55 19.53 -17.98
C GLY A 101 6.30 18.08 -18.37
N THR A 102 7.28 17.19 -18.23
CA THR A 102 7.09 15.75 -18.45
C THR A 102 6.14 15.18 -17.40
N ILE A 103 5.22 14.31 -17.81
CA ILE A 103 4.23 13.66 -16.93
C ILE A 103 4.42 12.15 -16.98
N PHE A 104 4.38 11.50 -15.81
CA PHE A 104 4.46 10.06 -15.66
C PHE A 104 3.29 9.54 -14.83
N ASP A 105 2.71 8.42 -15.29
CA ASP A 105 1.64 7.70 -14.63
C ASP A 105 2.07 6.24 -14.45
N GLU A 106 2.30 5.84 -13.21
CA GLU A 106 2.70 4.48 -12.84
C GLU A 106 1.64 3.80 -11.99
N LYS A 107 1.46 2.50 -12.20
CA LYS A 107 0.51 1.67 -11.45
C LYS A 107 1.19 0.38 -11.00
N TYR A 108 1.16 0.13 -9.69
CA TYR A 108 1.72 -1.06 -9.07
C TYR A 108 0.60 -1.89 -8.43
N ASP A 109 0.51 -3.16 -8.81
CA ASP A 109 -0.42 -4.13 -8.26
C ASP A 109 0.30 -4.98 -7.21
N TYR A 110 -0.13 -4.89 -5.95
CA TYR A 110 0.44 -5.63 -4.83
C TYR A 110 -0.35 -6.90 -4.49
N THR A 111 -1.29 -7.33 -5.34
CA THR A 111 -2.14 -8.51 -5.07
C THR A 111 -1.40 -9.85 -5.22
N GLU A 112 -0.29 -9.91 -5.95
CA GLU A 112 0.45 -11.16 -6.20
C GLU A 112 1.59 -11.42 -5.22
N THR A 113 1.97 -10.41 -4.42
CA THR A 113 2.95 -10.54 -3.34
C THR A 113 2.21 -10.48 -2.02
N LYS A 114 2.25 -11.55 -1.21
CA LYS A 114 1.91 -11.46 0.23
C LYS A 114 2.55 -10.17 0.78
N PRO A 115 1.85 -9.38 1.63
CA PRO A 115 2.33 -8.08 2.08
C PRO A 115 3.58 -8.26 2.95
N THR A 116 4.71 -8.42 2.30
CA THR A 116 6.05 -8.33 2.84
C THR A 116 6.69 -7.29 1.94
N MET A 117 6.77 -6.09 2.51
CA MET A 117 7.13 -4.83 1.88
C MET A 117 8.21 -4.97 0.81
N ILE A 118 7.90 -4.53 -0.40
CA ILE A 118 8.90 -4.34 -1.45
C ILE A 118 9.17 -2.84 -1.52
N SER A 119 10.29 -2.42 -0.93
CA SER A 119 10.96 -1.18 -1.32
C SER A 119 11.36 -1.34 -2.79
N GLN A 120 10.64 -0.70 -3.70
CA GLN A 120 11.03 -0.62 -5.10
C GLN A 120 11.66 0.75 -5.30
N ASN A 121 12.88 0.81 -5.81
CA ASN A 121 13.43 2.10 -6.25
C ASN A 121 12.80 2.40 -7.61
N VAL A 122 11.78 3.27 -7.66
CA VAL A 122 11.21 3.71 -8.94
C VAL A 122 12.20 4.67 -9.61
N LYS A 123 13.02 4.13 -10.53
CA LYS A 123 13.84 4.93 -11.44
C LYS A 123 13.10 5.11 -12.76
N VAL A 124 12.50 6.27 -12.95
CA VAL A 124 11.90 6.65 -14.23
C VAL A 124 13.02 7.10 -15.17
N LEU A 125 13.32 6.30 -16.20
CA LEU A 125 14.33 6.59 -17.22
C LEU A 125 13.63 7.06 -18.50
N ASN A 126 13.86 8.31 -18.89
CA ASN A 126 13.52 8.77 -20.24
C ASN A 126 14.57 8.29 -21.25
N SER A 127 14.11 7.69 -22.35
CA SER A 127 14.90 7.34 -23.56
C SER A 127 14.86 8.45 -24.59
#